data_AF-A0A3C0MEX2-F1
#
_entry.id   AF-A0A3C0MEX2-F1
#
_cell.length_a   1.000
_cell.length_b   1.000
_cell.length_c   1.000
_cell.angle_alpha   90.00
_cell.angle_beta   90.00
_cell.angle_gamma   90.00
#
_symmetry.space_group_name_H-M   'P 1'
#
loop_
_entity.id
_entity.type
_entity.pdbx_description
1 polymer ?
#
loop_
_entity_poly.entity_id
_entity_poly.type
_entity_poly.pdbx_seq_one_letter_code
_entity_poly.pdbx_strand_id
1 'polypeptide(L)'
;MMRALLSVGGFTMVSRITGFAREIFIAAIVGAGPLMDAFVVAFRLPNHFRAIFAEGAFNSAFVPLYTKIRTQSGDSAASTFADDILSWQVVAQAGLLLVALLAMPWIVAGLAPGFVDDPQQLALCIALTRITFGYLLC
;
A
#
# COMPACT_ATOMS: atom_id res chain seq x y z
N MET A 1 -30.36 -2.49 0.08
CA MET A 1 -29.54 -1.56 -0.74
C MET A 1 -29.23 -0.25 -0.01
N MET A 2 -30.23 0.54 0.43
CA MET A 2 -30.01 1.83 1.13
C MET A 2 -29.14 1.73 2.40
N ARG A 3 -29.36 0.72 3.25
CA ARG A 3 -28.56 0.51 4.48
C ARG A 3 -27.09 0.18 4.20
N ALA A 4 -26.81 -0.58 3.14
CA ALA A 4 -25.44 -0.91 2.74
C ALA A 4 -24.71 0.29 2.13
N LEU A 5 -25.42 1.11 1.33
CA LEU A 5 -24.91 2.38 0.82
C LEU A 5 -24.58 3.36 1.95
N LEU A 6 -25.47 3.48 2.93
CA LEU A 6 -25.26 4.33 4.12
C LEU A 6 -24.13 3.83 5.02
N SER A 7 -23.95 2.51 5.20
CA SER A 7 -22.85 2.00 6.03
C SER A 7 -21.49 2.18 5.36
N VAL A 8 -21.35 1.74 4.10
CA VAL A 8 -20.07 1.84 3.37
C VAL A 8 -19.71 3.30 3.13
N GLY A 9 -20.68 4.14 2.73
CA GLY A 9 -20.48 5.58 2.56
C GLY A 9 -20.10 6.28 3.86
N GLY A 10 -20.75 5.93 4.98
CA GLY A 10 -20.42 6.45 6.31
C GLY A 10 -18.99 6.10 6.74
N PHE A 11 -18.61 4.83 6.66
CA PHE A 11 -17.24 4.42 7.00
C PHE A 11 -16.20 5.05 6.07
N THR A 12 -16.52 5.23 4.79
CA THR A 12 -15.63 5.93 3.83
C THR A 12 -15.45 7.39 4.23
N MET A 13 -16.53 8.09 4.60
CA MET A 13 -16.45 9.49 5.02
C MET A 13 -15.64 9.65 6.31
N VAL A 14 -15.87 8.78 7.30
CA VAL A 14 -15.06 8.75 8.53
C VAL A 14 -13.58 8.56 8.20
N SER A 15 -13.23 7.59 7.34
CA SER A 15 -11.85 7.35 6.93
C SER A 15 -11.22 8.55 6.21
N ARG A 16 -11.99 9.31 5.42
CA ARG A 16 -11.49 10.51 4.73
C ARG A 16 -11.26 11.66 5.71
N ILE A 17 -12.17 11.87 6.65
CA ILE A 17 -12.04 12.93 7.66
C ILE A 17 -10.85 12.65 8.58
N THR A 18 -10.69 11.41 9.05
CA THR A 18 -9.53 11.04 9.88
C THR A 18 -8.22 11.13 9.10
N GLY A 19 -8.21 10.73 7.82
CA GLY A 19 -7.07 10.91 6.92
C GLY A 19 -6.69 12.38 6.75
N PHE A 20 -7.68 13.25 6.52
CA PHE A 20 -7.46 14.69 6.40
C PHE A 20 -6.95 15.32 7.71
N ALA A 21 -7.50 14.92 8.86
CA ALA A 21 -6.99 15.36 10.15
C ALA A 21 -5.53 14.95 10.36
N ARG A 22 -5.15 13.72 9.97
CA ARG A 22 -3.75 13.26 9.99
C ARG A 22 -2.86 14.16 9.13
N GLU A 23 -3.29 14.53 7.93
CA GLU A 23 -2.53 15.43 7.05
C GLU A 23 -2.31 16.80 7.70
N ILE A 24 -3.34 17.38 8.34
CA ILE A 24 -3.22 18.64 9.09
C ILE A 24 -2.20 18.51 10.22
N PHE A 25 -2.27 17.44 11.02
CA PHE A 25 -1.32 17.26 12.13
C PHE A 25 0.11 17.09 11.65
N ILE A 26 0.32 16.32 10.57
CA ILE A 26 1.65 16.14 9.97
C ILE A 26 2.18 17.50 9.47
N ALA A 27 1.37 18.28 8.76
CA ALA A 27 1.75 19.61 8.30
C ALA A 27 2.04 20.58 9.45
N ALA A 28 1.25 20.55 10.53
CA ALA A 28 1.42 21.43 11.68
C ALA A 28 2.67 21.11 12.52
N ILE A 29 3.02 19.82 12.66
CA ILE A 29 4.14 19.37 13.49
C ILE A 29 5.47 19.42 12.74
N VAL A 30 5.49 18.92 11.49
CA VAL A 30 6.71 18.79 10.70
C VAL A 30 7.00 20.07 9.91
N GLY A 31 5.96 20.80 9.49
CA GLY A 31 6.10 22.01 8.68
C GLY A 31 6.53 21.74 7.23
N ALA A 32 6.66 22.80 6.43
CA ALA A 32 7.23 22.72 5.09
C ALA A 32 8.75 22.71 5.17
N GLY A 33 9.40 21.77 4.49
CA GLY A 33 10.86 21.68 4.44
C GLY A 33 11.37 20.32 3.95
N PRO A 34 12.70 20.12 3.92
CA PRO A 34 13.33 18.94 3.33
C PRO A 34 12.87 17.60 3.90
N LEU A 35 12.55 17.57 5.20
CA LEU A 35 11.99 16.39 5.88
C LEU A 35 10.59 16.05 5.37
N MET A 36 9.74 17.05 5.17
CA MET A 36 8.39 16.85 4.65
C MET A 36 8.43 16.34 3.21
N ASP A 37 9.31 16.91 2.39
CA ASP A 37 9.48 16.48 0.99
C ASP A 37 9.92 15.01 0.91
N ALA A 38 10.92 14.64 1.72
CA ALA A 38 11.39 13.26 1.83
C ALA A 38 10.27 12.32 2.33
N PHE A 39 9.47 12.74 3.32
CA PHE A 39 8.35 11.97 3.85
C PHE A 39 7.24 11.76 2.82
N VAL A 40 6.84 12.80 2.08
CA VAL A 40 5.80 12.71 1.07
C VAL A 40 6.20 11.74 -0.05
N VAL A 41 7.45 11.81 -0.53
CA VAL A 41 7.97 10.86 -1.53
C VAL A 41 7.97 9.44 -0.97
N ALA A 42 8.53 9.25 0.23
CA ALA A 42 8.59 7.96 0.90
C ALA A 42 7.22 7.33 1.17
N PHE A 43 6.19 8.15 1.40
CA PHE A 43 4.83 7.67 1.65
C PHE A 43 4.07 7.34 0.36
N ARG A 44 4.34 8.03 -0.75
CA ARG A 44 3.64 7.80 -2.04
C ARG A 44 4.01 6.48 -2.68
N LEU A 45 5.30 6.12 -2.67
CA LEU A 45 5.80 4.94 -3.36
C LEU A 45 5.05 3.65 -2.96
N PRO A 46 4.99 3.26 -1.67
CA PRO A 46 4.29 2.02 -1.30
C PRO A 46 2.78 2.09 -1.53
N ASN A 47 2.16 3.28 -1.43
CA ASN A 47 0.75 3.46 -1.74
C ASN A 47 0.42 3.18 -3.21
N HIS A 48 1.28 3.59 -4.14
CA HIS A 48 1.11 3.26 -5.56
C HIS A 48 1.23 1.75 -5.81
N PHE A 49 2.21 1.09 -5.20
CA PHE A 49 2.35 -0.37 -5.29
C PHE A 49 1.10 -1.09 -4.77
N ARG A 50 0.59 -0.70 -3.61
CA ARG A 50 -0.63 -1.28 -3.05
C ARG A 50 -1.85 -1.09 -3.95
N ALA A 51 -2.02 0.10 -4.52
CA ALA A 51 -3.13 0.38 -5.43
C ALA A 51 -3.11 -0.54 -6.67
N ILE A 52 -1.90 -0.79 -7.23
CA ILE A 52 -1.73 -1.63 -8.42
C ILE A 52 -1.94 -3.11 -8.10
N PHE A 53 -1.23 -3.62 -7.10
CA PHE A 53 -1.13 -5.07 -6.85
C PHE A 53 -2.24 -5.61 -5.92
N ALA A 54 -2.69 -4.83 -4.93
CA ALA A 54 -3.62 -5.31 -3.91
C ALA A 54 -5.07 -4.86 -4.16
N GLU A 55 -5.30 -3.56 -4.45
CA GLU A 55 -6.66 -3.03 -4.56
C GLU A 55 -7.34 -3.36 -5.90
N GLY A 56 -6.60 -3.34 -7.02
CA GLY A 56 -7.17 -3.49 -8.36
C GLY A 56 -7.05 -4.88 -8.98
N ALA A 57 -5.81 -5.36 -9.16
CA ALA A 57 -5.55 -6.57 -9.94
C ALA A 57 -5.97 -7.85 -9.21
N PHE A 58 -5.65 -7.96 -7.93
CA PHE A 58 -5.96 -9.16 -7.15
C PHE A 58 -7.47 -9.35 -6.94
N ASN A 59 -8.16 -8.32 -6.46
CA ASN A 59 -9.58 -8.40 -6.09
C ASN A 59 -10.46 -8.73 -7.32
N SER A 60 -10.16 -8.13 -8.48
CA SER A 60 -10.90 -8.35 -9.72
C SER A 60 -10.79 -9.79 -10.27
N ALA A 61 -9.68 -10.49 -10.01
CA ALA A 61 -9.49 -11.89 -10.40
C ALA A 61 -9.96 -12.88 -9.30
N PHE A 62 -9.67 -12.56 -8.03
CA PHE A 62 -9.93 -13.43 -6.90
C PHE A 62 -11.42 -13.62 -6.62
N VAL A 63 -12.19 -12.53 -6.51
CA VAL A 63 -13.60 -12.60 -6.09
C VAL A 63 -14.48 -13.41 -7.06
N PRO A 64 -14.39 -13.23 -8.39
CA PRO A 64 -15.16 -14.05 -9.33
C PRO A 64 -14.78 -15.53 -9.27
N LEU A 65 -13.49 -15.84 -9.14
CA LEU A 65 -12.99 -17.22 -9.10
C LEU A 65 -13.38 -17.92 -7.79
N TYR A 66 -13.21 -17.25 -6.65
CA TYR A 66 -13.67 -17.72 -5.35
C TYR A 66 -15.18 -18.00 -5.37
N THR A 67 -15.98 -17.07 -5.90
CA THR A 67 -17.43 -17.23 -5.98
C THR A 67 -17.83 -18.41 -6.88
N LYS A 68 -17.11 -18.60 -8.00
CA LYS A 68 -17.32 -19.75 -8.89
C LYS A 68 -16.99 -21.07 -8.19
N ILE A 69 -15.86 -21.17 -7.49
CA ILE A 69 -15.47 -22.38 -6.75
C ILE A 69 -16.47 -22.66 -5.63
N ARG A 70 -16.88 -21.62 -4.88
CA ARG A 70 -17.87 -21.76 -3.81
C ARG A 70 -19.21 -22.29 -4.31
N THR A 71 -19.67 -21.80 -5.46
CA THR A 71 -20.95 -22.22 -6.05
C THR A 71 -20.89 -23.60 -6.69
N GLN A 72 -19.76 -24.00 -7.28
CA GLN A 72 -19.62 -25.28 -7.98
C GLN A 72 -19.14 -26.43 -7.09
N SER A 73 -18.31 -26.14 -6.10
CA SER A 73 -17.56 -27.12 -5.32
C SER A 73 -17.77 -26.99 -3.80
N GLY A 74 -18.62 -26.05 -3.38
CA GLY A 74 -18.99 -25.84 -1.97
C GLY A 74 -17.96 -25.03 -1.17
N ASP A 75 -18.34 -24.73 0.07
CA ASP A 75 -17.58 -23.83 0.94
C ASP A 75 -16.21 -24.37 1.33
N SER A 76 -16.06 -25.68 1.51
CA SER A 76 -14.77 -26.29 1.87
C SER A 76 -13.72 -26.10 0.77
N ALA A 77 -14.09 -26.32 -0.49
CA ALA A 77 -13.18 -26.13 -1.62
C ALA A 77 -12.81 -24.66 -1.82
N ALA A 78 -13.77 -23.75 -1.57
CA ALA A 78 -13.52 -22.32 -1.62
C ALA A 78 -12.55 -21.86 -0.51
N SER A 79 -12.67 -22.41 0.71
CA SER A 79 -11.75 -22.13 1.81
C SER A 79 -10.33 -22.57 1.47
N THR A 80 -10.13 -23.81 1.01
CA THR A 80 -8.80 -24.30 0.61
C THR A 80 -8.18 -23.43 -0.49
N PHE A 81 -8.97 -23.05 -1.49
CA PHE A 81 -8.51 -22.13 -2.54
C PHE A 81 -8.10 -20.75 -1.99
N ALA A 82 -8.86 -20.20 -1.03
CA ALA A 82 -8.49 -18.94 -0.39
C ALA A 82 -7.20 -19.05 0.43
N ASP A 83 -7.02 -20.15 1.17
CA ASP A 83 -5.82 -20.42 1.95
C ASP A 83 -4.58 -20.57 1.06
N ASP A 84 -4.71 -21.28 -0.06
CA ASP A 84 -3.65 -21.46 -1.05
C ASP A 84 -3.25 -20.12 -1.69
N ILE A 85 -4.24 -19.32 -2.10
CA ILE A 85 -3.98 -18.01 -2.70
C ILE A 85 -3.36 -17.06 -1.67
N LEU A 86 -3.86 -17.02 -0.45
CA LEU A 86 -3.31 -16.17 0.61
C LEU A 86 -1.85 -16.54 0.88
N SER A 87 -1.55 -17.83 0.96
CA SER A 87 -0.17 -18.33 1.12
C SER A 87 0.73 -17.84 -0.02
N TRP A 88 0.26 -17.93 -1.26
CA TRP A 88 1.03 -17.48 -2.42
C TRP A 88 1.16 -15.96 -2.51
N GLN A 89 0.15 -15.23 -2.08
CA GLN A 89 0.16 -13.78 -2.00
C GLN A 89 1.21 -13.29 -0.99
N VAL A 90 1.28 -13.89 0.20
CA VAL A 90 2.28 -13.55 1.22
C VAL A 90 3.69 -13.81 0.69
N VAL A 91 3.93 -14.96 0.05
CA VAL A 91 5.24 -15.28 -0.55
C VAL A 91 5.61 -14.29 -1.65
N ALA A 92 4.67 -13.95 -2.53
CA ALA A 92 4.90 -12.98 -3.59
C ALA A 92 5.20 -11.57 -3.05
N GLN A 93 4.46 -11.12 -2.04
CA GLN A 93 4.67 -9.84 -1.37
C GLN A 93 6.01 -9.80 -0.62
N ALA A 94 6.40 -10.89 0.06
CA ALA A 94 7.70 -10.99 0.72
C ALA A 94 8.87 -10.93 -0.28
N GLY A 95 8.76 -11.63 -1.41
CA GLY A 95 9.73 -11.53 -2.50
C GLY A 95 9.82 -10.12 -3.07
N LEU A 96 8.67 -9.49 -3.35
CA LEU A 96 8.62 -8.12 -3.84
C LEU A 96 9.22 -7.12 -2.84
N LEU A 97 8.91 -7.25 -1.55
CA LEU A 97 9.47 -6.42 -0.49
C LEU A 97 11.00 -6.56 -0.47
N LEU A 98 11.53 -7.78 -0.50
CA LEU A 98 12.97 -8.02 -0.49
C LEU A 98 13.66 -7.32 -1.66
N VAL A 99 13.13 -7.50 -2.88
CA VAL A 99 13.65 -6.85 -4.09
C VAL A 99 13.58 -5.33 -3.95
N ALA A 100 12.45 -4.80 -3.48
CA ALA A 100 12.26 -3.36 -3.32
C ALA A 100 13.22 -2.76 -2.29
N LEU A 101 13.44 -3.41 -1.14
CA LEU A 101 14.36 -2.93 -0.09
C LEU A 101 15.81 -2.85 -0.57
N LEU A 102 16.25 -3.84 -1.35
CA LEU A 102 17.56 -3.87 -1.98
C LEU A 102 17.65 -2.81 -3.08
N ALA A 103 16.61 -2.66 -3.88
CA ALA A 103 16.58 -1.73 -5.00
C ALA A 103 16.27 -0.27 -4.61
N MET A 104 15.91 0.00 -3.34
CA MET A 104 15.42 1.32 -2.91
C MET A 104 16.31 2.50 -3.29
N PRO A 105 17.65 2.44 -3.18
CA PRO A 105 18.48 3.58 -3.57
C PRO A 105 18.27 4.00 -5.03
N TRP A 106 18.15 3.03 -5.95
CA TRP A 106 17.89 3.31 -7.36
C TRP A 106 16.45 3.76 -7.60
N ILE A 107 15.49 3.16 -6.91
CA ILE A 107 14.06 3.54 -7.02
C ILE A 107 13.86 4.99 -6.58
N VAL A 108 14.41 5.37 -5.42
CA VAL A 108 14.27 6.73 -4.88
C VAL A 108 15.02 7.74 -5.75
N ALA A 109 16.23 7.41 -6.21
CA ALA A 109 16.98 8.29 -7.12
C ALA A 109 16.24 8.54 -8.44
N GLY A 110 15.53 7.54 -8.97
CA GLY A 110 14.70 7.70 -10.17
C GLY A 110 13.41 8.47 -9.93
N LEU A 111 12.78 8.30 -8.76
CA LEU A 111 11.52 8.96 -8.42
C LEU A 111 11.71 10.42 -8.00
N ALA A 112 12.82 10.73 -7.33
CA ALA A 112 13.16 12.06 -6.83
C ALA A 112 14.60 12.43 -7.24
N PRO A 113 14.84 12.69 -8.54
CA PRO A 113 16.18 13.03 -9.03
C PRO A 113 16.71 14.33 -8.39
N GLY A 114 15.82 15.23 -7.96
CA GLY A 114 16.21 16.46 -7.24
C GLY A 114 16.83 16.22 -5.86
N PHE A 115 16.75 15.01 -5.29
CA PHE A 115 17.44 14.65 -4.05
C PHE A 115 18.84 14.10 -4.30
N VAL A 116 19.22 13.79 -5.55
CA VAL A 116 20.53 13.22 -5.86
C VAL A 116 21.67 14.21 -5.56
N ASP A 117 21.39 15.51 -5.70
CA ASP A 117 22.34 16.58 -5.40
C ASP A 117 22.48 16.86 -3.88
N ASP A 118 21.60 16.30 -3.04
CA ASP A 118 21.66 16.37 -1.57
C ASP A 118 21.73 14.96 -0.95
N PRO A 119 22.95 14.45 -0.64
CA PRO A 119 23.14 13.13 -0.07
C PRO A 119 22.41 12.90 1.26
N GLN A 120 22.20 13.94 2.08
CA GLN A 120 21.51 13.81 3.36
C GLN A 120 20.00 13.61 3.14
N GLN A 121 19.41 14.40 2.25
CA GLN A 121 18.00 14.29 1.90
C GLN A 121 17.68 12.96 1.20
N LEU A 122 18.57 12.50 0.31
CA LEU A 122 18.44 11.19 -0.35
C LEU A 122 18.49 10.04 0.66
N ALA A 123 19.47 10.05 1.57
CA ALA A 123 19.61 9.02 2.60
C ALA A 123 18.37 8.96 3.52
N LEU A 124 17.85 10.14 3.90
CA LEU A 124 16.63 10.26 4.69
C LEU A 124 15.41 9.68 3.94
N CYS A 125 15.23 10.05 2.67
CA CYS A 125 14.12 9.54 1.86
C CYS A 125 14.22 8.01 1.67
N ILE A 126 15.42 7.46 1.43
CA ILE A 126 15.63 6.01 1.35
C ILE A 126 15.25 5.32 2.67
N ALA A 127 15.70 5.85 3.80
CA ALA A 127 15.41 5.28 5.12
C ALA A 127 13.90 5.29 5.42
N LEU A 128 13.24 6.43 5.21
CA LEU A 128 11.80 6.56 5.38
C LEU A 128 11.03 5.62 4.44
N THR A 129 11.47 5.52 3.18
CA THR A 129 10.84 4.65 2.19
C THR A 129 10.97 3.19 2.58
N ARG A 130 12.11 2.74 3.11
CA ARG A 130 12.28 1.36 3.59
C ARG A 130 11.34 1.05 4.77
N ILE A 131 11.15 2.02 5.67
CA ILE A 131 10.23 1.88 6.81
C ILE A 131 8.78 1.79 6.31
N THR A 132 8.36 2.70 5.42
CA THR A 132 6.99 2.70 4.90
C THR A 132 6.73 1.49 4.03
N PHE A 133 7.68 1.03 3.21
CA PHE A 133 7.47 -0.12 2.33
C PHE A 133 7.18 -1.42 3.08
N GLY A 134 7.58 -1.56 4.35
CA GLY A 134 7.24 -2.71 5.18
C GLY A 134 5.73 -2.93 5.34
N TYR A 135 4.91 -1.88 5.20
CA TYR A 135 3.46 -2.02 5.34
C TYR A 135 2.81 -2.84 4.20
N LEU A 136 3.50 -3.06 3.07
CA LEU A 136 3.00 -3.87 1.94
C LEU A 136 2.82 -5.36 2.27
N LEU A 137 3.37 -5.85 3.39
CA LEU A 137 3.15 -7.21 3.89
C LEU A 137 1.85 -7.39 4.67
N CYS A 138 1.20 -6.29 5.05
CA CYS A 138 -0.07 -6.28 5.79
C CYS A 138 -1.26 -6.14 4.84
#